data_AF-A0A4Y3PH19-F1
#
_entry.id   AF-A0A4Y3PH19-F1
#
_cell.length_a   1.000
_cell.length_b   1.000
_cell.length_c   1.000
_cell.angle_alpha   90.00
_cell.angle_beta   90.00
_cell.angle_gamma   90.00
#
_symmetry.space_group_name_H-M   'P 1'
#
loop_
_entity.id
_entity.type
_entity.pdbx_description
1 polymer ?
#
loop_
_entity_poly.entity_id
_entity_poly.type
_entity_poly.pdbx_seq_one_letter_code
_entity_poly.pdbx_strand_id
1 'polypeptide(L)'
;MALRQLLSASLAIALVMPAALTALAEESADSLQAQIDRAASGETITIPEGKYEGPIRITKPLKLVADGDVKLTNPSEEAALIIAADDVTLQGITVVDRRINSEDASIIVKGNRNLLEKVTVDTMGTGVQLRGANSNTLHKVFVIGKVKDRGSTSDAGHDHSAHLSKSQSKPKVTVQAQKGNGIDLYDSNDNRLTDNQVTNVFDGIYLEKSSGNQLEQNWVEKSRYGYHLMGTTNTTLKNNTGSENVTGAMLMETSEATVIGNQFLKQQKNPNSQGILLYDVQNSLITDNRIEGNRVGLYLERSTGITVKGNQLALNFVGMQLTSSSQNTWTNNQFISNVIAAQAQDSATDNINGNYWDNLLGLDVDGDHISDLPYEMNPFYLGLTDAVPAYQLFFQSPGFVFLENLFTNGAGSPIRDNSPLMPTSAVLAADAQTTSGWGAGILGLILLLGSCTFIYVGVKKS
;
A
#
# COMPACT_ATOMS: atom_id res chain seq x y z
N MET A 1 85.69 -85.73 4.59
CA MET A 1 84.90 -86.83 5.17
C MET A 1 83.59 -86.23 5.68
N ALA A 2 82.48 -86.58 5.03
CA ALA A 2 81.06 -86.46 5.42
C ALA A 2 80.43 -85.12 5.93
N LEU A 3 79.80 -84.39 5.00
CA LEU A 3 78.36 -84.06 4.89
C LEU A 3 77.48 -83.81 6.15
N ARG A 4 76.94 -82.58 6.32
CA ARG A 4 75.48 -82.20 6.25
C ARG A 4 75.14 -80.86 6.95
N GLN A 5 74.45 -80.00 6.18
CA GLN A 5 73.31 -79.09 6.47
C GLN A 5 73.21 -78.31 7.80
N LEU A 6 72.98 -76.99 7.69
CA LEU A 6 71.94 -76.28 8.44
C LEU A 6 71.55 -74.97 7.75
N LEU A 7 70.24 -74.79 7.58
CA LEU A 7 69.55 -73.60 7.08
C LEU A 7 69.75 -72.40 8.02
N SER A 8 69.82 -71.20 7.45
CA SER A 8 69.44 -69.97 8.16
C SER A 8 68.47 -69.18 7.29
N ALA A 9 67.28 -68.95 7.84
CA ALA A 9 66.18 -68.20 7.24
C ALA A 9 66.17 -66.79 7.83
N SER A 10 66.21 -65.78 6.96
CA SER A 10 66.10 -64.36 7.34
C SER A 10 64.72 -63.87 6.91
N LEU A 11 63.82 -63.72 7.87
CA LEU A 11 62.45 -63.24 7.70
C LEU A 11 62.44 -61.70 7.83
N ALA A 12 62.20 -60.98 6.75
CA ALA A 12 61.90 -59.54 6.78
C ALA A 12 60.41 -59.35 6.52
N ILE A 13 59.67 -58.98 7.56
CA ILE A 13 58.24 -58.67 7.54
C ILE A 13 58.08 -57.25 6.99
N ALA A 14 57.51 -57.14 5.79
CA ALA A 14 57.01 -55.87 5.25
C ALA A 14 55.61 -55.60 5.81
N LEU A 15 55.48 -54.53 6.58
CA LEU A 15 54.22 -54.07 7.15
C LEU A 15 53.39 -53.40 6.03
N VAL A 16 52.36 -54.08 5.54
CA VAL A 16 51.35 -53.48 4.66
C VAL A 16 50.27 -52.86 5.55
N MET A 17 50.20 -51.53 5.61
CA MET A 17 49.04 -50.84 6.17
C MET A 17 47.93 -50.78 5.13
N PRO A 18 46.70 -51.22 5.43
CA PRO A 18 45.56 -50.95 4.57
C PRO A 18 45.16 -49.48 4.74
N ALA A 19 45.24 -48.72 3.64
CA ALA A 19 44.59 -47.43 3.55
C ALA A 19 43.09 -47.63 3.74
N ALA A 20 42.58 -47.25 4.91
CA ALA A 20 41.16 -47.10 5.14
C ALA A 20 40.68 -45.95 4.25
N LEU A 21 40.14 -46.32 3.10
CA LEU A 21 39.35 -45.43 2.26
C LEU A 21 38.07 -45.14 3.05
N THR A 22 38.11 -44.13 3.91
CA THR A 22 36.90 -43.48 4.41
C THR A 22 36.21 -42.88 3.20
N ALA A 23 35.26 -43.64 2.65
CA ALA A 23 34.25 -43.12 1.77
C ALA A 23 33.45 -42.07 2.57
N LEU A 24 33.87 -40.81 2.44
CA LEU A 24 33.02 -39.67 2.72
C LEU A 24 31.94 -39.66 1.64
N ALA A 25 30.89 -40.45 1.85
CA ALA A 25 29.62 -40.24 1.19
C ALA A 25 28.89 -39.15 1.98
N GLU A 26 29.30 -37.89 1.80
CA GLU A 26 28.31 -36.83 1.78
C GLU A 26 27.52 -37.05 0.48
N GLU A 27 26.36 -37.71 0.59
CA GLU A 27 25.32 -37.56 -0.43
C GLU A 27 24.99 -36.06 -0.48
N SER A 28 25.65 -35.31 -1.36
CA SER A 28 25.21 -33.97 -1.72
C SER A 28 23.85 -34.14 -2.37
N ALA A 29 22.78 -33.88 -1.61
CA ALA A 29 21.44 -33.76 -2.15
C ALA A 29 21.51 -32.82 -3.37
N ASP A 30 21.07 -33.33 -4.53
CA ASP A 30 21.13 -32.61 -5.80
C ASP A 30 20.48 -31.23 -5.65
N SER A 31 21.18 -30.16 -6.03
CA SER A 31 20.70 -28.80 -5.79
C SER A 31 19.36 -28.56 -6.49
N LEU A 32 18.52 -27.66 -5.95
CA LEU A 32 17.23 -27.35 -6.58
C LEU A 32 17.40 -26.88 -8.03
N GLN A 33 18.46 -26.12 -8.33
CA GLN A 33 18.77 -25.72 -9.70
C GLN A 33 19.09 -26.91 -10.59
N ALA A 34 19.88 -27.88 -10.13
CA ALA A 34 20.20 -29.08 -10.91
C ALA A 34 18.95 -29.94 -11.22
N GLN A 35 18.00 -30.00 -10.27
CA GLN A 35 16.71 -30.65 -10.49
C GLN A 35 15.88 -29.91 -11.55
N ILE A 36 15.83 -28.57 -11.49
CA ILE A 36 15.20 -27.73 -12.51
C ILE A 36 15.84 -27.95 -13.88
N ASP A 37 17.17 -27.97 -13.96
CA ASP A 37 17.90 -28.12 -15.21
C ASP A 37 17.65 -29.48 -15.87
N ARG A 38 17.51 -30.55 -15.09
CA ARG A 38 17.22 -31.91 -15.58
C ARG A 38 15.76 -32.13 -16.00
N ALA A 39 14.81 -31.46 -15.34
CA ALA A 39 13.39 -31.67 -15.57
C ALA A 39 12.97 -31.43 -17.04
N ALA A 40 12.02 -32.20 -17.54
CA ALA A 40 11.40 -31.95 -18.84
C ALA A 40 10.55 -30.67 -18.81
N SER A 41 10.37 -30.03 -19.95
CA SER A 41 9.44 -28.89 -20.07
C SER A 41 8.02 -29.33 -19.70
N GLY A 42 7.35 -28.55 -18.86
CA GLY A 42 6.02 -28.81 -18.31
C GLY A 42 6.00 -29.78 -17.11
N GLU A 43 7.15 -30.32 -16.71
CA GLU A 43 7.25 -31.25 -15.59
C GLU A 43 6.94 -30.56 -14.24
N THR A 44 6.42 -31.34 -13.29
CA THR A 44 6.20 -30.90 -11.92
C THR A 44 7.33 -31.40 -11.02
N ILE A 45 8.02 -30.46 -10.38
CA ILE A 45 9.03 -30.73 -9.36
C ILE A 45 8.38 -30.47 -8.00
N THR A 46 8.29 -31.51 -7.19
CA THR A 46 7.90 -31.39 -5.78
C THR A 46 9.16 -31.07 -4.98
N ILE A 47 9.19 -29.93 -4.30
CA ILE A 47 10.34 -29.46 -3.53
C ILE A 47 10.14 -29.91 -2.07
N PRO A 48 10.94 -30.86 -1.56
CA PRO A 48 10.83 -31.29 -0.17
C PRO A 48 11.06 -30.14 0.81
N GLU A 49 10.47 -30.22 2.00
CA GLU A 49 10.76 -29.33 3.12
C GLU A 49 12.28 -29.18 3.31
N GLY A 50 12.74 -27.93 3.41
CA GLY A 50 14.17 -27.68 3.50
C GLY A 50 14.58 -26.25 3.21
N LYS A 51 15.89 -26.03 3.33
CA LYS A 51 16.55 -24.77 2.98
C LYS A 51 17.30 -24.92 1.68
N TYR A 52 17.10 -23.97 0.79
CA TYR A 52 17.70 -23.91 -0.53
C TYR A 52 18.39 -22.56 -0.70
N GLU A 53 19.45 -22.54 -1.48
CA GLU A 53 20.17 -21.31 -1.80
C GLU A 53 19.90 -20.90 -3.25
N GLY A 54 19.61 -19.61 -3.45
CA GLY A 54 19.56 -19.00 -4.76
C GLY A 54 20.96 -18.64 -5.29
N PRO A 55 21.05 -18.15 -6.53
CA PRO A 55 19.93 -17.78 -7.39
C PRO A 55 19.31 -19.01 -8.08
N ILE A 56 17.97 -19.04 -8.13
CA ILE A 56 17.22 -20.03 -8.91
C ILE A 56 16.72 -19.40 -10.20
N ARG A 57 16.93 -20.07 -11.33
CA ARG A 57 16.54 -19.60 -12.67
C ARG A 57 15.63 -20.63 -13.34
N ILE A 58 14.41 -20.22 -13.62
CA ILE A 58 13.41 -21.04 -14.33
C ILE A 58 13.35 -20.55 -15.78
N THR A 59 13.98 -21.30 -16.68
CA THR A 59 14.18 -20.95 -18.10
C THR A 59 13.32 -21.76 -19.06
N LYS A 60 12.48 -22.66 -18.54
CA LYS A 60 11.51 -23.46 -19.29
C LYS A 60 10.20 -23.59 -18.48
N PRO A 61 9.06 -23.81 -19.13
CA PRO A 61 7.79 -24.07 -18.45
C PRO A 61 7.95 -25.20 -17.43
N LEU A 62 7.56 -24.96 -16.18
CA LEU A 62 7.68 -25.93 -15.08
C LEU A 62 6.64 -25.64 -14.01
N LYS A 63 6.32 -26.66 -13.20
CA LYS A 63 5.55 -26.48 -11.96
C LYS A 63 6.46 -26.81 -10.78
N LEU A 64 6.72 -25.84 -9.92
CA LEU A 64 7.45 -25.99 -8.68
C LEU A 64 6.48 -25.92 -7.51
N VAL A 65 6.33 -27.03 -6.78
CA VAL A 65 5.36 -27.15 -5.69
C VAL A 65 6.08 -27.55 -4.41
N ALA A 66 6.01 -26.71 -3.39
CA ALA A 66 6.56 -27.02 -2.07
C ALA A 66 5.77 -28.16 -1.37
N ASP A 67 6.50 -29.11 -0.79
CA ASP A 67 5.98 -30.14 0.12
C ASP A 67 6.52 -29.89 1.53
N GLY A 68 5.81 -29.04 2.28
CA GLY A 68 6.21 -28.55 3.60
C GLY A 68 6.83 -27.15 3.56
N ASP A 69 7.65 -26.82 4.55
CA ASP A 69 8.31 -25.51 4.66
C ASP A 69 9.55 -25.42 3.77
N VAL A 70 9.39 -24.85 2.58
CA VAL A 70 10.49 -24.63 1.63
C VAL A 70 10.97 -23.20 1.72
N LYS A 71 12.24 -23.03 2.12
CA LYS A 71 12.86 -21.72 2.30
C LYS A 71 14.03 -21.49 1.35
N LEU A 72 13.90 -20.49 0.48
CA LEU A 72 14.96 -20.04 -0.42
C LEU A 72 15.68 -18.82 0.16
N THR A 73 16.95 -18.98 0.53
CA THR A 73 17.81 -17.86 0.97
C THR A 73 18.64 -17.33 -0.19
N ASN A 74 18.90 -16.02 -0.21
CA ASN A 74 19.72 -15.39 -1.23
C ASN A 74 21.10 -14.95 -0.69
N PRO A 75 22.15 -15.78 -0.83
CA PRO A 75 23.51 -15.38 -0.51
C PRO A 75 24.20 -14.60 -1.64
N SER A 76 23.59 -14.53 -2.82
CA SER A 76 24.16 -13.90 -4.02
C SER A 76 23.81 -12.42 -4.13
N GLU A 77 24.45 -11.70 -5.05
CA GLU A 77 24.09 -10.32 -5.42
C GLU A 77 22.90 -10.26 -6.39
N GLU A 78 22.59 -11.36 -7.07
CA GLU A 78 21.49 -11.48 -8.04
C GLU A 78 20.14 -11.72 -7.34
N ALA A 79 19.03 -11.59 -8.06
CA ALA A 79 17.72 -11.95 -7.54
C ALA A 79 17.68 -13.42 -7.07
N ALA A 80 17.00 -13.68 -5.95
CA ALA A 80 16.91 -15.01 -5.36
C ALA A 80 16.24 -16.01 -6.32
N LEU A 81 15.22 -15.54 -7.04
CA LEU A 81 14.46 -16.34 -8.00
C LEU A 81 14.13 -15.52 -9.25
N ILE A 82 14.42 -16.08 -10.42
CA ILE A 82 14.13 -15.47 -11.71
C ILE A 82 13.30 -16.44 -12.56
N ILE A 83 12.07 -16.03 -12.86
CA ILE A 83 11.13 -16.73 -13.73
C ILE A 83 11.23 -16.11 -15.13
N ALA A 84 12.08 -16.71 -15.97
CA ALA A 84 12.35 -16.22 -17.31
C ALA A 84 11.43 -16.85 -18.38
N ALA A 85 10.89 -18.04 -18.11
CA ALA A 85 9.96 -18.72 -19.01
C ALA A 85 8.51 -18.33 -18.78
N ASP A 86 7.71 -18.55 -19.82
CA ASP A 86 6.26 -18.55 -19.75
C ASP A 86 5.73 -19.84 -19.09
N ASP A 87 4.47 -19.81 -18.67
CA ASP A 87 3.69 -20.97 -18.22
C ASP A 87 4.33 -21.72 -17.03
N VAL A 88 4.98 -20.96 -16.13
CA VAL A 88 5.56 -21.46 -14.88
C VAL A 88 4.56 -21.36 -13.74
N THR A 89 4.46 -22.43 -12.94
CA THR A 89 3.77 -22.39 -11.63
C THR A 89 4.79 -22.46 -10.52
N LEU A 90 4.71 -21.55 -9.56
CA LEU A 90 5.48 -21.53 -8.33
C LEU A 90 4.52 -21.50 -7.15
N GLN A 91 4.57 -22.53 -6.30
CA GLN A 91 3.61 -22.68 -5.22
C GLN A 91 4.27 -22.99 -3.87
N GLY A 92 3.90 -22.20 -2.85
CA GLY A 92 4.14 -22.55 -1.44
C GLY A 92 5.54 -22.27 -0.89
N ILE A 93 6.38 -21.51 -1.59
CA ILE A 93 7.75 -21.23 -1.15
C ILE A 93 7.87 -19.94 -0.33
N THR A 94 8.86 -19.90 0.56
CA THR A 94 9.29 -18.69 1.27
C THR A 94 10.65 -18.22 0.77
N VAL A 95 10.74 -17.01 0.22
CA VAL A 95 11.98 -16.35 -0.18
C VAL A 95 12.45 -15.41 0.93
N VAL A 96 13.71 -15.53 1.33
CA VAL A 96 14.36 -14.63 2.28
C VAL A 96 15.56 -13.97 1.66
N ASP A 97 15.44 -12.67 1.43
CA ASP A 97 16.44 -11.84 0.77
C ASP A 97 16.92 -10.74 1.72
N ARG A 98 18.24 -10.68 1.94
CA ARG A 98 18.88 -9.76 2.88
C ARG A 98 19.70 -8.69 2.18
N ARG A 99 19.70 -8.66 0.84
CA ARG A 99 20.33 -7.59 0.06
C ARG A 99 19.67 -6.26 0.40
N ILE A 100 20.50 -5.26 0.73
CA ILE A 100 20.05 -3.90 1.02
C ILE A 100 20.25 -3.04 -0.22
N ASN A 101 19.27 -2.19 -0.55
CA ASN A 101 19.35 -1.24 -1.66
C ASN A 101 19.75 -1.87 -3.01
N SER A 102 19.39 -3.14 -3.24
CA SER A 102 19.57 -3.77 -4.55
C SER A 102 18.56 -3.21 -5.55
N GLU A 103 18.98 -3.01 -6.79
CA GLU A 103 18.07 -2.61 -7.88
C GLU A 103 17.11 -3.75 -8.27
N ASP A 104 17.58 -4.99 -8.15
CA ASP A 104 16.82 -6.19 -8.43
C ASP A 104 15.93 -6.59 -7.25
N ALA A 105 14.68 -6.98 -7.54
CA ALA A 105 13.82 -7.59 -6.55
C ALA A 105 14.29 -8.98 -6.10
N SER A 106 13.68 -9.47 -5.02
CA SER A 106 13.89 -10.84 -4.53
C SER A 106 13.38 -11.89 -5.52
N ILE A 107 12.24 -11.61 -6.17
CA ILE A 107 11.70 -12.42 -7.27
C ILE A 107 11.51 -11.55 -8.50
N ILE A 108 12.04 -11.97 -9.64
CA ILE A 108 11.83 -11.31 -10.94
C ILE A 108 11.06 -12.25 -11.87
N VAL A 109 9.95 -11.76 -12.40
CA VAL A 109 9.12 -12.44 -13.39
C VAL A 109 9.24 -11.69 -14.72
N LYS A 110 9.70 -12.40 -15.75
CA LYS A 110 9.85 -11.87 -17.12
C LYS A 110 8.93 -12.57 -18.12
N GLY A 111 8.58 -13.83 -17.85
CA GLY A 111 7.67 -14.58 -18.70
C GLY A 111 6.20 -14.20 -18.48
N ASN A 112 5.36 -14.77 -19.33
CA ASN A 112 3.92 -14.56 -19.37
C ASN A 112 3.17 -15.78 -18.83
N ARG A 113 1.91 -15.60 -18.45
CA ARG A 113 1.00 -16.70 -18.02
C ARG A 113 1.55 -17.52 -16.85
N ASN A 114 2.36 -16.91 -16.00
CA ASN A 114 2.89 -17.55 -14.81
C ASN A 114 1.89 -17.46 -13.64
N LEU A 115 1.96 -18.44 -12.74
CA LEU A 115 1.22 -18.48 -11.50
C LEU A 115 2.21 -18.46 -10.33
N LEU A 116 2.14 -17.43 -9.50
CA LEU A 116 2.78 -17.39 -8.18
C LEU A 116 1.67 -17.53 -7.15
N GLU A 117 1.66 -18.65 -6.43
CA GLU A 117 0.62 -18.95 -5.44
C GLU A 117 1.20 -19.26 -4.06
N LYS A 118 0.65 -18.65 -3.00
CA LYS A 118 1.09 -18.90 -1.61
C LYS A 118 2.60 -18.68 -1.43
N VAL A 119 3.14 -17.64 -2.05
CA VAL A 119 4.56 -17.29 -1.98
C VAL A 119 4.75 -16.25 -0.88
N THR A 120 5.71 -16.46 0.01
CA THR A 120 6.10 -15.46 1.01
C THR A 120 7.46 -14.86 0.66
N VAL A 121 7.61 -13.54 0.77
CA VAL A 121 8.86 -12.82 0.50
C VAL A 121 9.22 -11.93 1.69
N ASP A 122 10.27 -12.31 2.40
CA ASP A 122 10.93 -11.49 3.42
C ASP A 122 12.09 -10.74 2.78
N THR A 123 11.97 -9.43 2.59
CA THR A 123 12.96 -8.64 1.83
C THR A 123 13.47 -7.41 2.57
N MET A 124 14.71 -7.03 2.31
CA MET A 124 15.31 -5.74 2.69
C MET A 124 15.29 -4.72 1.53
N GLY A 125 14.69 -5.07 0.39
CA GLY A 125 14.55 -4.24 -0.81
C GLY A 125 13.18 -4.44 -1.46
N THR A 126 13.14 -4.65 -2.77
CA THR A 126 11.90 -4.91 -3.52
C THR A 126 11.50 -6.39 -3.45
N GLY A 127 10.22 -6.69 -3.27
CA GLY A 127 9.73 -8.06 -3.11
C GLY A 127 9.64 -8.83 -4.42
N VAL A 128 8.67 -8.44 -5.27
CA VAL A 128 8.40 -9.08 -6.57
C VAL A 128 8.39 -8.03 -7.67
N GLN A 129 9.09 -8.29 -8.76
CA GLN A 129 9.10 -7.45 -9.96
C GLN A 129 8.58 -8.22 -11.17
N LEU A 130 7.64 -7.62 -11.89
CA LEU A 130 7.21 -8.02 -13.23
C LEU A 130 7.79 -7.01 -14.23
N ARG A 131 8.47 -7.51 -15.26
CA ARG A 131 9.17 -6.69 -16.26
C ARG A 131 8.83 -7.20 -17.66
N GLY A 132 7.98 -6.47 -18.38
CA GLY A 132 7.48 -6.94 -19.69
C GLY A 132 6.62 -8.20 -19.60
N ALA A 133 6.05 -8.49 -18.41
CA ALA A 133 5.47 -9.77 -18.07
C ALA A 133 3.94 -9.68 -18.05
N ASN A 134 3.28 -10.37 -18.96
CA ASN A 134 1.84 -10.22 -19.19
C ASN A 134 1.02 -11.45 -18.78
N SER A 135 -0.25 -11.22 -18.45
CA SER A 135 -1.21 -12.29 -18.16
C SER A 135 -0.79 -13.23 -17.03
N ASN A 136 0.00 -12.74 -16.06
CA ASN A 136 0.41 -13.52 -14.90
C ASN A 136 -0.63 -13.42 -13.78
N THR A 137 -0.67 -14.44 -12.92
CA THR A 137 -1.50 -14.46 -11.71
C THR A 137 -0.61 -14.51 -10.48
N LEU A 138 -0.74 -13.50 -9.62
CA LEU A 138 -0.15 -13.48 -8.28
C LEU A 138 -1.31 -13.63 -7.28
N HIS A 139 -1.37 -14.80 -6.64
CA HIS A 139 -2.45 -15.17 -5.74
C HIS A 139 -1.91 -15.55 -4.37
N LYS A 140 -2.36 -14.88 -3.31
CA LYS A 140 -1.87 -15.13 -1.94
C LYS A 140 -0.34 -15.00 -1.84
N VAL A 141 0.21 -13.97 -2.47
CA VAL A 141 1.60 -13.57 -2.29
C VAL A 141 1.69 -12.64 -1.08
N PHE A 142 2.60 -12.94 -0.16
CA PHE A 142 2.83 -12.18 1.06
C PHE A 142 4.20 -11.51 0.99
N VAL A 143 4.27 -10.19 0.91
CA VAL A 143 5.53 -9.44 0.88
C VAL A 143 5.71 -8.65 2.17
N ILE A 144 6.82 -8.89 2.86
CA ILE A 144 7.13 -8.28 4.15
C ILE A 144 8.47 -7.56 4.07
N GLY A 145 8.44 -6.23 4.04
CA GLY A 145 9.63 -5.42 4.15
C GLY A 145 10.24 -5.49 5.56
N LYS A 146 11.55 -5.70 5.66
CA LYS A 146 12.28 -5.85 6.94
C LYS A 146 13.09 -4.62 7.32
N VAL A 147 13.07 -3.57 6.49
CA VAL A 147 13.68 -2.28 6.82
C VAL A 147 12.88 -1.64 7.94
N LYS A 148 13.54 -1.33 9.06
CA LYS A 148 12.90 -0.68 10.21
C LYS A 148 12.72 0.80 9.92
N ASP A 149 11.51 1.30 10.16
CA ASP A 149 11.27 2.75 10.17
C ASP A 149 12.17 3.40 11.23
N ARG A 150 12.82 4.50 10.85
CA ARG A 150 13.45 5.38 11.83
C ARG A 150 12.33 5.97 12.67
N GLY A 151 12.50 6.01 13.99
CA GLY A 151 11.58 6.73 14.87
C GLY A 151 11.33 8.13 14.32
N SER A 152 10.10 8.37 13.86
CA SER A 152 9.46 9.64 13.49
C SER A 152 10.32 10.91 13.62
N THR A 153 11.20 11.21 12.66
CA THR A 153 11.73 12.58 12.48
C THR A 153 12.14 12.93 11.03
N SER A 154 11.68 12.24 10.00
CA SER A 154 11.95 12.70 8.62
C SER A 154 10.75 12.50 7.72
N ASP A 155 10.12 13.63 7.42
CA ASP A 155 9.13 13.88 6.38
C ASP A 155 9.28 12.96 5.18
N ALA A 156 8.31 12.06 5.01
CA ALA A 156 7.96 11.52 3.71
C ALA A 156 7.06 12.52 2.96
N GLY A 157 7.47 13.78 2.94
CA GLY A 157 6.91 14.82 2.09
C GLY A 157 7.87 15.05 0.93
N HIS A 158 7.38 14.97 -0.30
CA HIS A 158 8.13 15.46 -1.45
C HIS A 158 8.25 16.98 -1.33
N ASP A 159 9.38 17.42 -0.80
CA ASP A 159 9.77 18.82 -0.80
C ASP A 159 10.29 19.21 -2.19
N HIS A 160 9.56 20.10 -2.88
CA HIS A 160 9.99 20.78 -4.11
C HIS A 160 10.72 22.11 -3.85
N SER A 161 11.21 22.36 -2.63
CA SER A 161 11.93 23.58 -2.25
C SER A 161 13.34 23.31 -1.70
N ALA A 162 14.19 22.73 -2.55
CA ALA A 162 15.61 22.61 -2.25
C ALA A 162 16.34 23.96 -2.38
N HIS A 163 16.39 24.76 -1.30
CA HIS A 163 17.44 25.76 -1.12
C HIS A 163 17.85 25.96 0.35
N LEU A 164 19.15 25.73 0.59
CA LEU A 164 20.04 26.24 1.65
C LEU A 164 20.14 25.45 2.99
N SER A 165 21.24 24.70 3.14
CA SER A 165 22.37 25.05 4.04
C SER A 165 23.29 23.84 4.26
N LYS A 166 24.57 23.96 3.89
CA LYS A 166 25.62 22.97 4.15
C LYS A 166 26.25 23.25 5.52
N SER A 167 26.25 22.25 6.41
CA SER A 167 27.23 22.14 7.50
C SER A 167 27.86 20.75 7.46
N GLN A 168 29.18 20.74 7.25
CA GLN A 168 29.98 19.53 7.06
C GLN A 168 30.35 18.90 8.41
N SER A 169 29.85 17.70 8.66
CA SER A 169 30.58 16.69 9.42
C SER A 169 30.76 15.48 8.51
N LYS A 170 31.98 14.94 8.39
CA LYS A 170 32.26 13.76 7.55
C LYS A 170 31.52 12.56 8.15
N PRO A 171 30.44 12.05 7.53
CA PRO A 171 29.68 10.96 8.10
C PRO A 171 30.47 9.67 7.88
N LYS A 172 30.54 8.83 8.91
CA LYS A 172 30.85 7.41 8.76
C LYS A 172 29.77 6.85 7.82
N VAL A 173 30.13 6.56 6.56
CA VAL A 173 29.17 6.11 5.54
C VAL A 173 28.69 4.72 5.94
N THR A 174 27.64 4.69 6.74
CA THR A 174 26.86 3.49 7.01
C THR A 174 25.85 3.44 5.88
N VAL A 175 25.96 2.46 4.98
CA VAL A 175 24.96 2.27 3.93
C VAL A 175 23.63 2.05 4.62
N GLN A 176 22.72 3.01 4.47
CA GLN A 176 21.41 2.97 5.10
C GLN A 176 20.47 2.16 4.22
N ALA A 177 19.86 1.12 4.77
CA ALA A 177 18.81 0.38 4.07
C ALA A 177 17.58 1.27 3.84
N GLN A 178 17.09 1.27 2.60
CA GLN A 178 15.86 1.92 2.16
C GLN A 178 14.84 0.85 1.84
N LYS A 179 13.55 1.15 2.10
CA LYS A 179 12.46 0.27 1.70
C LYS A 179 12.41 0.21 0.16
N GLY A 180 12.24 -0.99 -0.40
CA GLY A 180 11.86 -1.16 -1.80
C GLY A 180 10.35 -1.38 -1.95
N ASN A 181 9.87 -1.56 -3.17
CA ASN A 181 8.46 -1.79 -3.44
C ASN A 181 8.03 -3.21 -3.05
N GLY A 182 6.74 -3.42 -2.79
CA GLY A 182 6.21 -4.76 -2.50
C GLY A 182 6.12 -5.62 -3.76
N ILE A 183 5.16 -5.28 -4.60
CA ILE A 183 4.93 -5.88 -5.92
C ILE A 183 5.00 -4.75 -6.95
N ASP A 184 5.89 -4.88 -7.92
CA ASP A 184 6.27 -3.81 -8.85
C ASP A 184 6.12 -4.30 -10.29
N LEU A 185 5.22 -3.67 -11.04
CA LEU A 185 4.91 -3.97 -12.44
C LEU A 185 5.41 -2.82 -13.31
N TYR A 186 6.27 -3.14 -14.28
CA TYR A 186 6.69 -2.21 -15.32
C TYR A 186 6.43 -2.83 -16.68
N ASP A 187 5.71 -2.10 -17.54
CA ASP A 187 5.34 -2.55 -18.90
C ASP A 187 4.72 -3.96 -18.89
N SER A 188 3.85 -4.22 -17.91
CA SER A 188 3.33 -5.55 -17.58
C SER A 188 1.81 -5.51 -17.54
N ASN A 189 1.17 -6.11 -18.55
CA ASN A 189 -0.25 -5.92 -18.84
C ASN A 189 -1.09 -7.16 -18.53
N ASP A 190 -2.39 -6.94 -18.34
CA ASP A 190 -3.40 -8.00 -18.18
C ASP A 190 -3.10 -8.99 -17.03
N ASN A 191 -2.37 -8.56 -16.00
CA ASN A 191 -2.05 -9.39 -14.84
C ASN A 191 -3.20 -9.36 -13.82
N ARG A 192 -3.32 -10.44 -13.05
CA ARG A 192 -4.29 -10.59 -11.98
C ARG A 192 -3.57 -10.75 -10.63
N LEU A 193 -3.77 -9.77 -9.76
CA LEU A 193 -3.23 -9.74 -8.40
C LEU A 193 -4.40 -9.91 -7.42
N THR A 194 -4.50 -11.08 -6.81
CA THR A 194 -5.62 -11.45 -5.93
C THR A 194 -5.18 -11.93 -4.56
N ASP A 195 -5.88 -11.48 -3.51
CA ASP A 195 -5.66 -11.94 -2.13
C ASP A 195 -4.20 -11.80 -1.64
N ASN A 196 -3.45 -10.84 -2.19
CA ASN A 196 -2.06 -10.60 -1.78
C ASN A 196 -2.01 -9.69 -0.55
N GLN A 197 -0.96 -9.83 0.25
CA GLN A 197 -0.71 -8.97 1.40
C GLN A 197 0.68 -8.36 1.31
N VAL A 198 0.75 -7.04 1.47
CA VAL A 198 2.01 -6.29 1.42
C VAL A 198 2.11 -5.37 2.62
N THR A 199 3.23 -5.44 3.35
CA THR A 199 3.43 -4.61 4.55
C THR A 199 4.86 -4.10 4.67
N ASN A 200 4.98 -2.87 5.20
CA ASN A 200 6.24 -2.24 5.58
C ASN A 200 7.24 -2.06 4.41
N VAL A 201 6.72 -1.68 3.24
CA VAL A 201 7.48 -1.43 2.01
C VAL A 201 7.41 0.05 1.62
N PHE A 202 8.06 0.43 0.53
CA PHE A 202 8.01 1.80 0.01
C PHE A 202 6.67 2.06 -0.64
N ASP A 203 6.41 1.54 -1.84
CA ASP A 203 5.06 1.44 -2.40
C ASP A 203 4.60 -0.03 -2.36
N GLY A 204 3.33 -0.25 -2.04
CA GLY A 204 2.79 -1.60 -1.85
C GLY A 204 2.67 -2.39 -3.13
N ILE A 205 1.68 -2.03 -3.94
CA ILE A 205 1.50 -2.54 -5.31
C ILE A 205 1.66 -1.37 -6.27
N TYR A 206 2.77 -1.36 -7.00
CA TYR A 206 3.18 -0.31 -7.93
C TYR A 206 3.03 -0.78 -9.38
N LEU A 207 2.36 0.01 -10.20
CA LEU A 207 2.17 -0.22 -11.63
C LEU A 207 2.64 1.01 -12.40
N GLU A 208 3.57 0.81 -13.33
CA GLU A 208 4.01 1.84 -14.27
C GLU A 208 3.85 1.33 -15.71
N LYS A 209 3.20 2.12 -16.56
CA LYS A 209 2.97 1.79 -17.99
C LYS A 209 2.36 0.40 -18.17
N SER A 210 1.47 0.02 -17.26
CA SER A 210 0.96 -1.34 -17.10
C SER A 210 -0.56 -1.31 -17.11
N SER A 211 -1.17 -1.70 -18.23
CA SER A 211 -2.60 -1.55 -18.52
C SER A 211 -3.38 -2.87 -18.41
N GLY A 212 -4.70 -2.79 -18.25
CA GLY A 212 -5.58 -3.96 -18.22
C GLY A 212 -5.44 -4.84 -16.97
N ASN A 213 -4.75 -4.35 -15.94
CA ASN A 213 -4.47 -5.15 -14.75
C ASN A 213 -5.68 -5.20 -13.79
N GLN A 214 -5.84 -6.33 -13.10
CA GLN A 214 -6.91 -6.56 -12.11
C GLN A 214 -6.30 -6.77 -10.73
N LEU A 215 -6.56 -5.83 -9.83
CA LEU A 215 -6.12 -5.87 -8.44
C LEU A 215 -7.36 -6.08 -7.57
N GLU A 216 -7.55 -7.29 -7.05
CA GLU A 216 -8.74 -7.65 -6.29
C GLU A 216 -8.42 -8.22 -4.91
N GLN A 217 -9.14 -7.76 -3.88
CA GLN A 217 -9.07 -8.35 -2.52
C GLN A 217 -7.66 -8.34 -1.91
N ASN A 218 -6.79 -7.43 -2.34
CA ASN A 218 -5.46 -7.28 -1.77
C ASN A 218 -5.51 -6.44 -0.49
N TRP A 219 -4.51 -6.62 0.37
CA TRP A 219 -4.31 -5.83 1.58
C TRP A 219 -2.93 -5.19 1.55
N VAL A 220 -2.88 -3.86 1.65
CA VAL A 220 -1.62 -3.11 1.75
C VAL A 220 -1.61 -2.20 2.97
N GLU A 221 -0.57 -2.30 3.78
CA GLU A 221 -0.41 -1.45 4.96
C GLU A 221 1.02 -0.94 5.18
N LYS A 222 1.12 0.21 5.87
CA LYS A 222 2.40 0.80 6.32
C LYS A 222 3.39 1.08 5.18
N SER A 223 2.85 1.51 4.04
CA SER A 223 3.59 1.93 2.85
C SER A 223 3.43 3.43 2.65
N ARG A 224 4.28 4.04 1.81
CA ARG A 224 4.04 5.38 1.28
C ARG A 224 2.74 5.36 0.50
N TYR A 225 2.69 4.64 -0.61
CA TYR A 225 1.46 4.41 -1.35
C TYR A 225 1.01 2.97 -1.21
N GLY A 226 -0.28 2.77 -0.90
CA GLY A 226 -0.85 1.43 -0.83
C GLY A 226 -0.91 0.79 -2.22
N TYR A 227 -1.63 1.46 -3.11
CA TYR A 227 -1.75 1.13 -4.52
C TYR A 227 -1.31 2.35 -5.33
N HIS A 228 -0.34 2.18 -6.23
CA HIS A 228 0.22 3.28 -7.00
C HIS A 228 0.16 2.94 -8.50
N LEU A 229 -0.71 3.64 -9.22
CA LEU A 229 -0.92 3.50 -10.65
C LEU A 229 -0.35 4.72 -11.34
N MET A 230 0.65 4.52 -12.21
CA MET A 230 1.32 5.57 -12.95
C MET A 230 1.29 5.27 -14.44
N GLY A 231 0.61 6.10 -15.23
CA GLY A 231 0.53 5.89 -16.68
C GLY A 231 -0.20 4.59 -17.05
N THR A 232 -1.29 4.26 -16.36
CA THR A 232 -2.06 3.03 -16.59
C THR A 232 -3.37 3.31 -17.30
N THR A 233 -3.86 2.34 -18.09
CA THR A 233 -5.20 2.40 -18.71
C THR A 233 -5.99 1.15 -18.40
N ASN A 234 -7.30 1.29 -18.18
CA ASN A 234 -8.23 0.17 -17.98
C ASN A 234 -7.82 -0.79 -16.83
N THR A 235 -7.26 -0.23 -15.75
CA THR A 235 -6.87 -0.97 -14.55
C THR A 235 -8.00 -0.96 -13.52
N THR A 236 -8.28 -2.11 -12.92
CA THR A 236 -9.33 -2.26 -11.92
C THR A 236 -8.75 -2.48 -10.52
N LEU A 237 -9.17 -1.64 -9.57
CA LEU A 237 -8.97 -1.82 -8.12
C LEU A 237 -10.32 -2.17 -7.50
N LYS A 238 -10.51 -3.43 -7.11
CA LYS A 238 -11.78 -3.92 -6.57
C LYS A 238 -11.63 -4.59 -5.21
N ASN A 239 -12.47 -4.17 -4.25
CA ASN A 239 -12.55 -4.80 -2.92
C ASN A 239 -11.20 -4.89 -2.18
N ASN A 240 -10.26 -3.98 -2.47
CA ASN A 240 -8.97 -3.95 -1.81
C ASN A 240 -9.05 -3.17 -0.49
N THR A 241 -8.10 -3.45 0.41
CA THR A 241 -7.92 -2.71 1.65
C THR A 241 -6.57 -2.00 1.64
N GLY A 242 -6.58 -0.71 1.96
CA GLY A 242 -5.40 0.09 2.27
C GLY A 242 -5.52 0.66 3.69
N SER A 243 -4.50 0.48 4.52
CA SER A 243 -4.54 1.03 5.88
C SER A 243 -3.18 1.51 6.39
N GLU A 244 -3.18 2.59 7.16
CA GLU A 244 -1.95 3.19 7.72
C GLU A 244 -0.85 3.50 6.67
N ASN A 245 -1.25 3.69 5.41
CA ASN A 245 -0.36 4.18 4.36
C ASN A 245 -0.27 5.72 4.44
N VAL A 246 0.71 6.33 3.77
CA VAL A 246 0.66 7.78 3.54
C VAL A 246 -0.52 8.10 2.64
N THR A 247 -0.61 7.46 1.48
CA THR A 247 -1.78 7.51 0.59
C THR A 247 -2.32 6.11 0.34
N GLY A 248 -3.64 5.93 0.45
CA GLY A 248 -4.28 4.62 0.27
C GLY A 248 -4.16 4.13 -1.18
N ALA A 249 -4.69 4.91 -2.11
CA ALA A 249 -4.48 4.72 -3.55
C ALA A 249 -4.08 6.04 -4.24
N MET A 250 -3.02 5.98 -5.05
CA MET A 250 -2.53 7.06 -5.91
C MET A 250 -2.72 6.64 -7.36
N LEU A 251 -3.56 7.36 -8.10
CA LEU A 251 -3.69 7.22 -9.55
C LEU A 251 -3.11 8.49 -10.19
N MET A 252 -2.11 8.30 -11.03
CA MET A 252 -1.38 9.36 -11.71
C MET A 252 -1.36 9.09 -13.21
N GLU A 253 -1.70 10.10 -14.01
CA GLU A 253 -1.69 10.01 -15.49
C GLU A 253 -2.43 8.75 -15.99
N THR A 254 -3.58 8.47 -15.39
CA THR A 254 -4.31 7.21 -15.55
C THR A 254 -5.65 7.44 -16.25
N SER A 255 -6.08 6.49 -17.09
CA SER A 255 -7.36 6.58 -17.80
C SER A 255 -8.19 5.31 -17.67
N GLU A 256 -9.52 5.45 -17.73
CA GLU A 256 -10.46 4.31 -17.75
C GLU A 256 -10.31 3.37 -16.54
N ALA A 257 -9.83 3.88 -15.41
CA ALA A 257 -9.67 3.09 -14.20
C ALA A 257 -11.03 2.83 -13.53
N THR A 258 -11.17 1.66 -12.92
CA THR A 258 -12.34 1.32 -12.09
C THR A 258 -11.88 1.06 -10.66
N VAL A 259 -12.27 1.95 -9.74
CA VAL A 259 -11.97 1.86 -8.30
C VAL A 259 -13.29 1.61 -7.56
N ILE A 260 -13.55 0.34 -7.20
CA ILE A 260 -14.85 -0.09 -6.68
C ILE A 260 -14.76 -0.91 -5.38
N GLY A 261 -15.60 -0.60 -4.39
CA GLY A 261 -15.74 -1.43 -3.19
C GLY A 261 -14.51 -1.46 -2.27
N ASN A 262 -13.55 -0.55 -2.47
CA ASN A 262 -12.30 -0.56 -1.70
C ASN A 262 -12.48 0.13 -0.34
N GLN A 263 -11.61 -0.22 0.60
CA GLN A 263 -11.56 0.35 1.94
C GLN A 263 -10.21 1.04 2.16
N PHE A 264 -10.22 2.37 2.30
CA PHE A 264 -9.02 3.17 2.58
C PHE A 264 -9.14 3.81 3.95
N LEU A 265 -8.45 3.21 4.93
CA LEU A 265 -8.67 3.43 6.35
C LEU A 265 -7.44 4.04 7.08
N LYS A 266 -7.63 5.17 7.75
CA LYS A 266 -6.64 5.76 8.68
C LYS A 266 -5.31 6.19 8.03
N GLN A 267 -5.38 6.84 6.88
CA GLN A 267 -4.24 7.46 6.20
C GLN A 267 -4.12 8.88 6.76
N GLN A 268 -3.47 8.99 7.92
CA GLN A 268 -3.47 10.23 8.71
C GLN A 268 -2.15 10.55 9.39
N LYS A 269 -1.13 9.69 9.25
CA LYS A 269 0.16 9.86 9.95
C LYS A 269 1.07 10.90 9.30
N ASN A 270 0.72 11.38 8.10
CA ASN A 270 1.49 12.38 7.36
C ASN A 270 0.56 13.57 7.00
N PRO A 271 1.04 14.83 7.05
CA PRO A 271 0.27 16.00 6.61
C PRO A 271 -0.27 15.89 5.17
N ASN A 272 0.44 15.17 4.31
CA ASN A 272 0.09 14.92 2.92
C ASN A 272 -0.64 13.57 2.74
N SER A 273 -1.28 13.04 3.78
CA SER A 273 -1.99 11.77 3.64
C SER A 273 -3.33 11.91 2.93
N GLN A 274 -3.64 10.94 2.06
CA GLN A 274 -4.97 10.84 1.42
C GLN A 274 -5.51 9.40 1.48
N GLY A 275 -6.83 9.24 1.49
CA GLY A 275 -7.46 7.94 1.23
C GLY A 275 -7.26 7.54 -0.22
N ILE A 276 -7.74 8.38 -1.14
CA ILE A 276 -7.56 8.25 -2.59
C ILE A 276 -7.10 9.59 -3.16
N LEU A 277 -6.05 9.58 -3.97
CA LEU A 277 -5.57 10.73 -4.75
C LEU A 277 -5.63 10.39 -6.25
N LEU A 278 -6.35 11.21 -7.01
CA LEU A 278 -6.37 11.21 -8.46
C LEU A 278 -5.65 12.46 -8.95
N TYR A 279 -4.55 12.28 -9.67
CA TYR A 279 -3.79 13.37 -10.28
C TYR A 279 -3.68 13.14 -11.79
N ASP A 280 -4.25 14.04 -12.59
CA ASP A 280 -4.29 13.91 -14.05
C ASP A 280 -4.96 12.58 -14.49
N VAL A 281 -6.14 12.29 -13.93
CA VAL A 281 -6.92 11.09 -14.22
C VAL A 281 -8.09 11.41 -15.15
N GLN A 282 -8.40 10.50 -16.07
CA GLN A 282 -9.42 10.72 -17.09
C GLN A 282 -10.43 9.57 -17.19
N ASN A 283 -11.70 9.90 -17.42
CA ASN A 283 -12.75 8.94 -17.82
C ASN A 283 -12.84 7.69 -16.92
N SER A 284 -12.72 7.88 -15.60
CA SER A 284 -12.61 6.78 -14.63
C SER A 284 -13.80 6.72 -13.68
N LEU A 285 -14.03 5.54 -13.10
CA LEU A 285 -15.15 5.26 -12.19
C LEU A 285 -14.64 5.03 -10.77
N ILE A 286 -15.11 5.84 -9.82
CA ILE A 286 -14.82 5.71 -8.39
C ILE A 286 -16.16 5.47 -7.68
N THR A 287 -16.47 4.22 -7.35
CA THR A 287 -17.80 3.87 -6.84
C THR A 287 -17.79 2.96 -5.62
N ASP A 288 -18.74 3.16 -4.71
CA ASP A 288 -18.98 2.27 -3.58
C ASP A 288 -17.76 2.02 -2.67
N ASN A 289 -16.83 2.98 -2.60
CA ASN A 289 -15.66 2.88 -1.73
C ASN A 289 -15.96 3.43 -0.33
N ARG A 290 -15.33 2.83 0.70
CA ARG A 290 -15.32 3.35 2.06
C ARG A 290 -13.99 4.05 2.33
N ILE A 291 -14.05 5.35 2.55
CA ILE A 291 -12.89 6.23 2.70
C ILE A 291 -12.98 6.88 4.07
N GLU A 292 -12.29 6.29 5.05
CA GLU A 292 -12.53 6.61 6.46
C GLU A 292 -11.27 6.98 7.25
N GLY A 293 -11.38 8.01 8.10
CA GLY A 293 -10.35 8.36 9.06
C GLY A 293 -9.08 8.94 8.42
N ASN A 294 -9.21 9.57 7.26
CA ASN A 294 -8.08 10.11 6.50
C ASN A 294 -7.85 11.57 6.76
N ARG A 295 -6.64 12.04 6.46
CA ARG A 295 -6.39 13.49 6.43
C ARG A 295 -7.16 14.16 5.30
N VAL A 296 -7.06 13.66 4.07
CA VAL A 296 -8.02 13.96 2.99
C VAL A 296 -8.64 12.64 2.54
N GLY A 297 -9.96 12.55 2.45
CA GLY A 297 -10.65 11.35 2.03
C GLY A 297 -10.38 11.07 0.56
N LEU A 298 -11.03 11.83 -0.32
CA LEU A 298 -10.88 11.74 -1.77
C LEU A 298 -10.40 13.08 -2.31
N TYR A 299 -9.23 13.08 -2.95
CA TYR A 299 -8.63 14.25 -3.58
C TYR A 299 -8.55 14.06 -5.09
N LEU A 300 -9.21 14.94 -5.85
CA LEU A 300 -9.09 15.05 -7.29
C LEU A 300 -8.33 16.33 -7.67
N GLU A 301 -7.25 16.16 -8.43
CA GLU A 301 -6.48 17.24 -9.00
C GLU A 301 -6.32 17.05 -10.50
N ARG A 302 -6.56 18.11 -11.28
CA ARG A 302 -6.39 18.12 -12.75
C ARG A 302 -7.08 16.96 -13.47
N SER A 303 -8.20 16.47 -12.92
CA SER A 303 -8.87 15.26 -13.42
C SER A 303 -10.16 15.60 -14.15
N THR A 304 -10.53 14.77 -15.13
CA THR A 304 -11.68 15.02 -16.00
C THR A 304 -12.50 13.78 -16.33
N GLY A 305 -13.81 13.94 -16.48
CA GLY A 305 -14.71 12.84 -16.82
C GLY A 305 -14.78 11.75 -15.75
N ILE A 306 -14.48 12.08 -14.49
CA ILE A 306 -14.55 11.13 -13.38
C ILE A 306 -15.99 10.99 -12.91
N THR A 307 -16.47 9.74 -12.80
CA THR A 307 -17.75 9.42 -12.15
C THR A 307 -17.49 8.98 -10.72
N VAL A 308 -17.89 9.80 -9.75
CA VAL A 308 -17.78 9.52 -8.32
C VAL A 308 -19.16 9.24 -7.75
N LYS A 309 -19.45 7.98 -7.40
CA LYS A 309 -20.80 7.55 -7.03
C LYS A 309 -20.85 6.64 -5.82
N GLY A 310 -21.82 6.83 -4.91
CA GLY A 310 -22.10 5.83 -3.87
C GLY A 310 -20.97 5.65 -2.84
N ASN A 311 -19.97 6.54 -2.79
CA ASN A 311 -18.86 6.41 -1.86
C ASN A 311 -19.27 6.91 -0.48
N GLN A 312 -18.73 6.27 0.55
CA GLN A 312 -18.86 6.71 1.94
C GLN A 312 -17.55 7.38 2.38
N LEU A 313 -17.59 8.69 2.59
CA LEU A 313 -16.47 9.49 3.08
C LEU A 313 -16.76 9.89 4.53
N ALA A 314 -16.18 9.13 5.46
CA ALA A 314 -16.50 9.27 6.88
C ALA A 314 -15.30 9.61 7.75
N LEU A 315 -15.49 10.43 8.79
CA LEU A 315 -14.46 10.69 9.82
C LEU A 315 -13.14 11.21 9.26
N ASN A 316 -13.14 11.83 8.07
CA ASN A 316 -11.95 12.41 7.49
C ASN A 316 -11.78 13.85 7.99
N PHE A 317 -10.55 14.33 8.02
CA PHE A 317 -10.31 15.73 8.32
C PHE A 317 -10.82 16.63 7.18
N VAL A 318 -10.55 16.26 5.93
CA VAL A 318 -11.25 16.77 4.75
C VAL A 318 -11.91 15.59 4.04
N GLY A 319 -13.22 15.63 3.80
CA GLY A 319 -13.95 14.57 3.10
C GLY A 319 -13.57 14.52 1.62
N MET A 320 -13.96 15.57 0.88
CA MET A 320 -13.60 15.77 -0.53
C MET A 320 -12.73 17.02 -0.72
N GLN A 321 -11.71 16.89 -1.56
CA GLN A 321 -10.95 18.01 -2.10
C GLN A 321 -10.94 17.93 -3.62
N LEU A 322 -11.16 19.07 -4.28
CA LEU A 322 -11.26 19.14 -5.73
C LEU A 322 -10.53 20.39 -6.25
N THR A 323 -9.52 20.20 -7.08
CA THR A 323 -8.68 21.30 -7.58
C THR A 323 -8.47 21.19 -9.09
N SER A 324 -8.70 22.29 -9.82
CA SER A 324 -8.40 22.41 -11.26
C SER A 324 -8.94 21.25 -12.12
N SER A 325 -10.05 20.66 -11.70
CA SER A 325 -10.70 19.50 -12.33
C SER A 325 -11.99 19.93 -13.03
N SER A 326 -12.46 19.15 -14.01
CA SER A 326 -13.60 19.55 -14.85
C SER A 326 -14.42 18.37 -15.36
N GLN A 327 -15.70 18.60 -15.67
CA GLN A 327 -16.58 17.59 -16.28
C GLN A 327 -16.71 16.30 -15.46
N ASN A 328 -16.50 16.36 -14.15
CA ASN A 328 -16.71 15.21 -13.25
C ASN A 328 -18.16 15.17 -12.78
N THR A 329 -18.65 13.98 -12.42
CA THR A 329 -20.01 13.78 -11.90
C THR A 329 -19.96 13.16 -10.51
N TRP A 330 -20.59 13.81 -9.54
CA TRP A 330 -20.63 13.40 -8.14
C TRP A 330 -22.07 13.18 -7.69
N THR A 331 -22.44 11.92 -7.42
CA THR A 331 -23.84 11.56 -7.07
C THR A 331 -23.91 10.48 -6.00
N ASN A 332 -24.92 10.54 -5.13
CA ASN A 332 -25.21 9.53 -4.10
C ASN A 332 -24.03 9.23 -3.16
N ASN A 333 -23.07 10.15 -3.00
CA ASN A 333 -22.00 9.99 -2.02
C ASN A 333 -22.50 10.44 -0.64
N GLN A 334 -21.90 9.87 0.41
CA GLN A 334 -22.23 10.18 1.80
C GLN A 334 -21.02 10.82 2.49
N PHE A 335 -21.18 12.05 2.95
CA PHE A 335 -20.20 12.78 3.74
C PHE A 335 -20.65 12.79 5.20
N ILE A 336 -19.94 12.04 6.05
CA ILE A 336 -20.36 11.79 7.44
C ILE A 336 -19.23 12.11 8.41
N SER A 337 -19.48 13.01 9.35
CA SER A 337 -18.61 13.37 10.46
C SER A 337 -17.21 13.76 10.01
N ASN A 338 -17.11 14.44 8.86
CA ASN A 338 -15.86 15.03 8.40
C ASN A 338 -15.68 16.39 9.05
N VAL A 339 -14.43 16.79 9.35
CA VAL A 339 -14.17 18.12 9.92
C VAL A 339 -14.47 19.22 8.90
N ILE A 340 -14.07 19.00 7.65
CA ILE A 340 -14.47 19.77 6.46
C ILE A 340 -15.07 18.76 5.49
N ALA A 341 -16.38 18.83 5.22
CA ALA A 341 -17.02 17.83 4.35
C ALA A 341 -16.53 17.92 2.90
N ALA A 342 -16.42 19.12 2.34
CA ALA A 342 -15.89 19.35 1.01
C ALA A 342 -15.28 20.75 0.86
N GLN A 343 -14.23 20.83 0.04
CA GLN A 343 -13.65 22.07 -0.47
C GLN A 343 -13.28 21.91 -1.94
N ALA A 344 -13.45 22.97 -2.73
CA ALA A 344 -13.22 22.92 -4.17
C ALA A 344 -12.72 24.25 -4.72
N GLN A 345 -11.75 24.22 -5.62
CA GLN A 345 -11.17 25.38 -6.30
C GLN A 345 -10.96 25.10 -7.79
N ASP A 346 -11.25 26.08 -8.64
CA ASP A 346 -11.05 25.99 -10.10
C ASP A 346 -11.74 24.78 -10.76
N SER A 347 -12.91 24.39 -10.24
CA SER A 347 -13.70 23.23 -10.71
C SER A 347 -15.18 23.51 -10.94
N ALA A 348 -15.50 24.71 -11.44
CA ALA A 348 -16.87 25.17 -11.64
C ALA A 348 -17.68 24.40 -12.69
N THR A 349 -17.04 23.55 -13.52
CA THR A 349 -17.71 22.74 -14.55
C THR A 349 -18.06 21.34 -14.08
N ASP A 350 -17.76 20.99 -12.83
CA ASP A 350 -18.13 19.71 -12.25
C ASP A 350 -19.62 19.67 -11.89
N ASN A 351 -20.24 18.53 -12.15
CA ASN A 351 -21.63 18.25 -11.88
C ASN A 351 -21.77 17.54 -10.54
N ILE A 352 -22.11 18.30 -9.49
CA ILE A 352 -22.30 17.80 -8.14
C ILE A 352 -23.77 17.89 -7.82
N ASN A 353 -24.43 16.74 -7.64
CA ASN A 353 -25.87 16.69 -7.34
C ASN A 353 -26.23 15.41 -6.58
N GLY A 354 -27.18 15.48 -5.65
CA GLY A 354 -27.74 14.28 -5.01
C GLY A 354 -26.77 13.60 -4.05
N ASN A 355 -25.93 14.36 -3.34
CA ASN A 355 -25.07 13.81 -2.28
C ASN A 355 -25.64 14.13 -0.90
N TYR A 356 -25.32 13.29 0.08
CA TYR A 356 -25.71 13.50 1.47
C TYR A 356 -24.57 14.19 2.24
N TRP A 357 -24.91 15.29 2.92
CA TRP A 357 -23.98 16.12 3.70
C TRP A 357 -24.51 16.24 5.13
N ASP A 358 -23.83 15.64 6.10
CA ASP A 358 -24.33 15.60 7.49
C ASP A 358 -24.32 16.95 8.21
N ASN A 359 -23.50 17.89 7.73
CA ASN A 359 -23.42 19.27 8.23
C ASN A 359 -24.39 20.24 7.53
N LEU A 360 -25.17 19.78 6.55
CA LEU A 360 -26.17 20.61 5.87
C LEU A 360 -27.43 20.75 6.74
N LEU A 361 -27.76 21.99 7.09
CA LEU A 361 -29.08 22.35 7.62
C LEU A 361 -30.07 22.55 6.45
N GLY A 362 -30.48 21.45 5.84
CA GLY A 362 -31.35 21.43 4.66
C GLY A 362 -32.79 21.84 4.95
N LEU A 363 -33.53 22.15 3.89
CA LEU A 363 -34.95 22.45 3.90
C LEU A 363 -35.63 21.60 2.83
N ASP A 364 -36.71 20.89 3.17
CA ASP A 364 -37.45 20.03 2.23
C ASP A 364 -38.94 20.35 2.40
N VAL A 365 -39.46 21.25 1.56
CA VAL A 365 -40.84 21.78 1.70
C VAL A 365 -41.88 20.84 1.08
N ASP A 366 -41.52 20.09 0.04
CA ASP A 366 -42.46 19.23 -0.69
C ASP A 366 -42.38 17.74 -0.31
N GLY A 367 -41.40 17.35 0.51
CA GLY A 367 -41.26 16.03 1.10
C GLY A 367 -40.64 15.00 0.16
N ASP A 368 -39.90 15.42 -0.85
CA ASP A 368 -39.27 14.52 -1.83
C ASP A 368 -37.89 13.95 -1.37
N HIS A 369 -37.46 14.31 -0.15
CA HIS A 369 -36.18 13.95 0.46
C HIS A 369 -34.94 14.61 -0.19
N ILE A 370 -35.15 15.69 -0.94
CA ILE A 370 -34.11 16.55 -1.49
C ILE A 370 -34.18 17.92 -0.80
N SER A 371 -33.03 18.52 -0.53
CA SER A 371 -32.96 19.87 0.03
C SER A 371 -33.21 20.92 -1.06
N ASP A 372 -34.19 21.80 -0.83
CA ASP A 372 -34.45 23.04 -1.57
C ASP A 372 -33.29 24.04 -1.45
N LEU A 373 -32.41 23.88 -0.45
CA LEU A 373 -31.20 24.67 -0.27
C LEU A 373 -29.98 23.93 -0.83
N PRO A 374 -29.11 24.61 -1.61
CA PRO A 374 -27.89 24.00 -2.13
C PRO A 374 -26.83 23.84 -1.01
N TYR A 375 -25.90 22.91 -1.21
CA TYR A 375 -24.69 22.81 -0.40
C TYR A 375 -23.52 23.47 -1.14
N GLU A 376 -23.04 24.62 -0.65
CA GLU A 376 -21.94 25.35 -1.27
C GLU A 376 -20.57 24.93 -0.69
N MET A 377 -19.59 24.75 -1.56
CA MET A 377 -18.23 24.36 -1.18
C MET A 377 -17.34 25.59 -1.06
N ASN A 378 -16.65 25.72 0.07
CA ASN A 378 -15.81 26.87 0.36
C ASN A 378 -14.32 26.55 0.16
N PRO A 379 -13.59 27.23 -0.75
CA PRO A 379 -12.15 27.04 -0.93
C PRO A 379 -11.30 27.75 0.12
N PHE A 380 -11.89 28.44 1.12
CA PHE A 380 -11.15 29.25 2.09
C PHE A 380 -9.95 28.53 2.72
N TYR A 381 -10.16 27.33 3.27
CA TYR A 381 -9.08 26.57 3.89
C TYR A 381 -8.04 26.09 2.87
N LEU A 382 -8.49 25.61 1.71
CA LEU A 382 -7.63 25.15 0.62
C LEU A 382 -6.63 26.24 0.21
N GLY A 383 -7.13 27.41 -0.23
CA GLY A 383 -6.29 28.51 -0.69
C GLY A 383 -5.37 29.07 0.39
N LEU A 384 -5.82 29.06 1.65
CA LEU A 384 -5.01 29.52 2.77
C LEU A 384 -3.85 28.57 3.10
N THR A 385 -4.10 27.26 3.07
CA THR A 385 -3.06 26.27 3.35
C THR A 385 -2.10 26.07 2.20
N ASP A 386 -2.53 26.30 0.96
CA ASP A 386 -1.65 26.31 -0.20
C ASP A 386 -0.63 27.45 -0.11
N ALA A 387 -1.07 28.63 0.35
CA ALA A 387 -0.19 29.78 0.56
C ALA A 387 0.74 29.60 1.78
N VAL A 388 0.22 29.10 2.90
CA VAL A 388 0.98 28.91 4.14
C VAL A 388 0.52 27.61 4.86
N PRO A 389 1.24 26.48 4.68
CA PRO A 389 0.84 25.18 5.25
C PRO A 389 0.65 25.16 6.76
N ALA A 390 1.39 26.01 7.49
CA ALA A 390 1.30 26.12 8.95
C ALA A 390 -0.10 26.54 9.45
N TYR A 391 -0.94 27.14 8.60
CA TYR A 391 -2.31 27.51 8.98
C TYR A 391 -3.24 26.31 9.21
N GLN A 392 -2.83 25.10 8.81
CA GLN A 392 -3.52 23.86 9.16
C GLN A 392 -3.71 23.70 10.68
N LEU A 393 -2.84 24.30 11.50
CA LEU A 393 -2.94 24.27 12.97
C LEU A 393 -4.15 25.04 13.53
N PHE A 394 -4.73 25.95 12.75
CA PHE A 394 -5.83 26.82 13.19
C PHE A 394 -7.19 26.41 12.61
N PHE A 395 -7.27 25.24 11.97
CA PHE A 395 -8.52 24.72 11.44
C PHE A 395 -9.58 24.61 12.54
N GLN A 396 -10.80 25.03 12.23
CA GLN A 396 -11.92 25.10 13.19
C GLN A 396 -11.67 26.00 14.42
N SER A 397 -10.60 26.81 14.42
CA SER A 397 -10.47 27.84 15.45
C SER A 397 -11.55 28.92 15.24
N PRO A 398 -12.10 29.52 16.32
CA PRO A 398 -13.20 30.49 16.20
C PRO A 398 -12.89 31.65 15.24
N GLY A 399 -11.63 32.11 15.20
CA GLY A 399 -11.21 33.16 14.28
C GLY A 399 -11.23 32.73 12.81
N PHE A 400 -10.84 31.49 12.52
CA PHE A 400 -10.86 30.98 11.14
C PHE A 400 -12.28 30.68 10.66
N VAL A 401 -13.14 30.14 11.51
CA VAL A 401 -14.58 29.97 11.19
C VAL A 401 -15.23 31.32 10.89
N PHE A 402 -14.87 32.36 11.66
CA PHE A 402 -15.34 33.71 11.38
C PHE A 402 -14.84 34.24 10.02
N LEU A 403 -13.55 34.06 9.72
CA LEU A 403 -12.96 34.48 8.44
C LEU A 403 -13.52 33.71 7.24
N GLU A 404 -13.75 32.40 7.41
CA GLU A 404 -14.40 31.54 6.42
C GLU A 404 -15.81 32.05 6.06
N ASN A 405 -16.59 32.45 7.07
CA ASN A 405 -17.93 33.02 6.85
C ASN A 405 -17.89 34.40 6.17
N LEU A 406 -16.79 35.15 6.31
CA LEU A 406 -16.57 36.40 5.58
C LEU A 406 -16.00 36.18 4.18
N PHE A 407 -15.52 34.96 3.88
CA PHE A 407 -14.96 34.63 2.60
C PHE A 407 -16.08 34.53 1.56
N THR A 408 -16.31 35.63 0.87
CA THR A 408 -17.08 35.61 -0.37
C THR A 408 -16.17 35.05 -1.45
N ASN A 409 -16.53 33.89 -2.02
CA ASN A 409 -15.96 33.46 -3.29
C ASN A 409 -15.90 34.70 -4.20
N GLY A 410 -14.73 35.03 -4.75
CA GLY A 410 -14.58 36.16 -5.68
C GLY A 410 -15.53 36.00 -6.88
N ALA A 411 -15.42 36.85 -7.90
CA ALA A 411 -16.34 36.92 -9.05
C ALA A 411 -16.58 35.63 -9.89
N GLY A 412 -16.12 34.46 -9.47
CA GLY A 412 -16.43 33.15 -10.06
C GLY A 412 -17.72 32.51 -9.53
N SER A 413 -18.26 31.57 -10.31
CA SER A 413 -19.45 30.81 -9.92
C SER A 413 -19.16 29.89 -8.72
N PRO A 414 -20.05 29.85 -7.71
CA PRO A 414 -19.89 28.95 -6.57
C PRO A 414 -19.96 27.49 -7.02
N ILE A 415 -19.07 26.65 -6.47
CA ILE A 415 -19.11 25.20 -6.65
C ILE A 415 -20.07 24.65 -5.59
N ARG A 416 -21.11 23.94 -6.01
CA ARG A 416 -22.18 23.52 -5.11
C ARG A 416 -22.90 22.26 -5.57
N ASP A 417 -23.45 21.53 -4.60
CA ASP A 417 -24.49 20.53 -4.83
C ASP A 417 -25.86 21.24 -4.90
N ASN A 418 -26.55 21.15 -6.04
CA ASN A 418 -27.84 21.85 -6.23
C ASN A 418 -29.04 21.04 -5.73
N SER A 419 -28.86 19.76 -5.42
CA SER A 419 -29.94 18.90 -4.96
C SER A 419 -29.42 17.97 -3.85
N PRO A 420 -28.97 18.51 -2.70
CA PRO A 420 -28.48 17.68 -1.61
C PRO A 420 -29.56 16.71 -1.11
N LEU A 421 -29.18 15.50 -0.74
CA LEU A 421 -30.10 14.54 -0.13
C LEU A 421 -30.33 14.89 1.34
N MET A 422 -31.59 14.79 1.78
CA MET A 422 -31.96 14.88 3.19
C MET A 422 -31.56 13.61 3.97
N PRO A 423 -31.35 13.68 5.29
CA PRO A 423 -31.00 12.52 6.11
C PRO A 423 -32.05 11.41 6.01
N THR A 424 -31.57 10.19 5.73
CA THR A 424 -32.42 9.00 5.75
C THR A 424 -32.63 8.49 7.18
N SER A 425 -33.71 7.74 7.41
CA SER A 425 -34.02 7.16 8.73
C SER A 425 -32.90 6.29 9.32
N ALA A 426 -32.05 5.68 8.48
CA ALA A 426 -30.89 4.90 8.90
C ALA A 426 -29.75 5.77 9.46
N VAL A 427 -29.53 6.97 8.89
CA VAL A 427 -28.55 7.94 9.41
C VAL A 427 -29.01 8.52 10.74
N LEU A 428 -30.30 8.89 10.82
CA LEU A 428 -30.92 9.36 12.06
C LEU A 428 -30.87 8.30 13.18
N ALA A 429 -30.98 7.01 12.84
CA ALA A 429 -30.88 5.91 13.79
C ALA A 429 -29.45 5.67 14.31
N ALA A 430 -28.43 5.90 13.49
CA ALA A 430 -27.02 5.82 13.90
C ALA A 430 -26.65 6.95 14.88
N ASP A 431 -27.12 8.18 14.61
CA ASP A 431 -26.98 9.33 15.52
C ASP A 431 -27.75 9.14 16.83
N ALA A 432 -28.90 8.46 16.79
CA ALA A 432 -29.66 8.11 17.99
C ALA A 432 -28.97 7.04 18.87
N GLN A 433 -28.08 6.20 18.31
CA GLN A 433 -27.33 5.20 19.09
C GLN A 433 -26.08 5.78 19.78
N THR A 434 -25.42 6.77 19.18
CA THR A 434 -24.26 7.46 19.79
C THR A 434 -24.65 8.39 20.94
N THR A 435 -25.94 8.74 21.06
CA THR A 435 -26.49 9.66 22.08
C THR A 435 -26.93 8.97 23.38
N SER A 436 -26.52 7.73 23.67
CA SER A 436 -26.63 7.16 25.03
C SER A 436 -25.62 7.83 25.99
N GLY A 437 -25.82 9.13 26.23
CA GLY A 437 -24.90 10.09 26.88
C GLY A 437 -24.60 9.86 28.36
N TRP A 438 -24.95 8.70 28.92
CA TRP A 438 -24.61 8.34 30.30
C TRP A 438 -23.11 8.12 30.45
N GLY A 439 -22.46 7.46 29.49
CA GLY A 439 -21.01 7.21 29.53
C GLY A 439 -20.19 8.50 29.44
N ALA A 440 -20.55 9.39 28.51
CA ALA A 440 -19.91 10.70 28.35
C ALA A 440 -20.19 11.62 29.55
N GLY A 441 -21.40 11.60 30.10
CA GLY A 441 -21.76 12.34 31.32
C GLY A 441 -20.98 11.87 32.55
N ILE A 442 -20.81 10.56 32.73
CA ILE A 442 -19.99 9.98 33.82
C ILE A 442 -18.52 10.36 33.65
N LEU A 443 -17.96 10.24 32.44
CA LEU A 443 -16.58 10.62 32.17
C LEU A 443 -16.35 12.13 32.39
N GLY A 444 -17.30 12.96 31.96
CA GLY A 444 -17.29 14.40 32.21
C GLY A 444 -17.33 14.74 33.70
N LEU A 445 -18.17 14.06 34.49
CA LEU A 445 -18.22 14.20 35.95
C LEU A 445 -16.89 13.79 36.61
N ILE A 446 -16.27 12.70 36.16
CA ILE A 446 -14.97 12.24 36.67
C ILE A 446 -13.89 13.29 36.39
N LEU A 447 -13.83 13.82 35.17
CA LEU A 447 -12.85 14.85 34.80
C LEU A 447 -13.08 16.17 35.55
N LEU A 448 -14.34 16.58 35.73
CA LEU A 448 -14.70 17.76 36.50
C LEU A 448 -14.29 17.61 37.98
N LEU A 449 -14.62 16.47 38.60
CA LEU A 449 -14.24 16.17 39.98
C LEU A 449 -12.71 16.11 40.13
N GLY A 450 -12.01 15.52 39.16
CA GLY A 450 -10.54 15.52 39.10
C GLY A 450 -9.98 16.95 39.05
N SER A 451 -10.49 17.79 38.15
CA SER A 451 -10.08 19.20 38.02
C SER A 451 -10.34 20.00 39.29
N CYS A 452 -11.55 19.89 39.88
CA CYS A 452 -11.87 20.53 41.15
C CYS A 452 -10.97 20.06 42.30
N THR A 453 -10.62 18.78 42.33
CA THR A 453 -9.71 18.22 43.34
C THR A 453 -8.29 18.76 43.17
N PHE A 454 -7.79 18.84 41.93
CA PHE A 454 -6.49 19.44 41.62
C PHE A 454 -6.43 20.92 42.02
N ILE A 455 -7.49 21.69 41.70
CA ILE A 455 -7.61 23.10 42.10
C ILE A 455 -7.64 23.22 43.63
N TYR A 456 -8.46 22.41 44.30
CA TYR A 456 -8.59 22.45 45.76
C TYR A 456 -7.29 22.09 46.48
N VAL A 457 -6.58 21.04 46.02
CA VAL A 457 -5.29 20.62 46.59
C VAL A 457 -4.17 21.62 46.26
N GLY A 458 -4.19 22.22 45.08
CA GLY A 458 -3.25 23.27 44.67
C GLY A 458 -3.40 24.56 45.50
N VAL A 459 -4.64 24.97 45.76
CA VAL A 459 -4.95 26.16 46.59
C VAL A 459 -4.63 25.93 48.07
N LYS A 460 -4.69 24.69 48.58
CA LYS A 460 -4.34 24.37 49.97
C LYS A 460 -2.84 24.26 50.24
N LYS A 461 -2.02 24.23 49.19
CA LYS A 461 -0.54 24.19 49.26
C LYS A 461 0.12 25.54 48.95
N SER A 462 -0.68 26.58 48.72
CA SER A 462 -0.28 27.99 48.68
C SER A 462 -0.68 28.65 50.00
#